data_AF-A0A8J7E9X8-F1
#
_entry.id   AF-A0A8J7E9X8-F1
#
_cell.length_a   1.000
_cell.length_b   1.000
_cell.length_c   1.000
_cell.angle_alpha   90.00
_cell.angle_beta   90.00
_cell.angle_gamma   90.00
#
_symmetry.space_group_name_H-M   'P 1'
#
loop_
_entity.id
_entity.type
_entity.pdbx_description
1 polymer ?
#
loop_
_entity_poly.entity_id
_entity_poly.type
_entity_poly.pdbx_seq_one_letter_code
_entity_poly.pdbx_strand_id
1 'polypeptide(L)'
;MGFLRLFSIERLFYVGMTVIPVALAGLSTGLPARADTVLQEAGTIYPAESTYSFEGSSGQIITITLDSTEFDPVLALLAPDETEIAANDDFGGTLNAQITLTLPEDGTYTVVARSYSGQGGDYDLVVRTATEFEITYAEAEALVLAEDYTQAIATYTKAIEIDAEQSAAYIGRAQAILAQVYVEQGDALSGPEDIPLEARELVIADFERAADLFETNGLEDWATSLREQAELLRNLETPN
;
A
#
# COMPACT_ATOMS: atom_id res chain seq x y z
N MET A 1 -1.80 -9.48 16.62
CA MET A 1 -0.85 -10.45 16.04
C MET A 1 -1.17 -10.60 14.56
N GLY A 2 -0.81 -9.61 13.76
CA GLY A 2 -0.86 -9.71 12.30
C GLY A 2 0.44 -10.33 11.82
N PHE A 3 0.40 -11.59 11.41
CA PHE A 3 1.53 -12.22 10.74
C PHE A 3 1.34 -12.03 9.23
N LEU A 4 2.16 -11.21 8.59
CA LEU A 4 2.47 -11.37 7.17
C LEU A 4 3.23 -12.70 7.05
N ARG A 5 2.56 -13.73 6.54
CA ARG A 5 3.24 -14.95 6.08
C ARG A 5 3.32 -14.86 4.56
N LEU A 6 4.50 -14.50 4.06
CA LEU A 6 4.86 -14.67 2.64
C LEU A 6 4.59 -16.09 2.10
N PHE A 7 4.50 -17.10 2.97
CA PHE A 7 4.34 -18.52 2.60
C PHE A 7 2.94 -19.08 2.84
N SER A 8 1.91 -18.40 2.33
CA SER A 8 0.68 -19.07 1.93
C SER A 8 0.56 -18.93 0.42
N ILE A 9 0.99 -19.97 -0.30
CA ILE A 9 0.93 -20.08 -1.77
C ILE A 9 -0.51 -19.88 -2.30
N GLU A 10 -1.52 -19.99 -1.43
CA GLU A 10 -2.94 -19.76 -1.75
C GLU A 10 -3.45 -18.33 -1.42
N ARG A 11 -2.60 -17.43 -0.91
CA ARG A 11 -2.97 -16.03 -0.56
C ARG A 11 -2.18 -14.97 -1.32
N LEU A 12 -1.42 -15.33 -2.35
CA LEU A 12 -0.75 -14.34 -3.21
C LEU A 12 -1.72 -13.50 -4.06
N PHE A 13 -3.02 -13.78 -3.97
CA PHE A 13 -4.08 -13.00 -4.56
C PHE A 13 -5.18 -12.83 -3.50
N TYR A 14 -5.79 -11.65 -3.43
CA TYR A 14 -6.96 -11.33 -2.59
C TYR A 14 -6.66 -11.00 -1.11
N VAL A 15 -6.07 -9.83 -0.84
CA VAL A 15 -6.63 -9.00 0.22
C VAL A 15 -7.97 -8.47 -0.30
N GLY A 16 -8.99 -8.52 0.55
CA GLY A 16 -10.38 -8.38 0.14
C GLY A 16 -10.70 -7.02 -0.46
N MET A 17 -11.46 -7.07 -1.55
CA MET A 17 -12.31 -6.01 -2.08
C MET A 17 -11.66 -5.04 -3.09
N THR A 18 -12.46 -4.78 -4.13
CA THR A 18 -12.14 -4.17 -5.42
C THR A 18 -11.45 -2.81 -5.30
N VAL A 19 -10.14 -2.76 -5.55
CA VAL A 19 -9.55 -1.53 -6.09
C VAL A 19 -10.03 -1.47 -7.54
N ILE A 20 -10.95 -0.56 -7.87
CA ILE A 20 -11.02 -0.06 -9.24
C ILE A 20 -10.01 1.09 -9.24
N PRO A 21 -8.73 0.87 -9.59
CA PRO A 21 -7.91 2.01 -9.92
C PRO A 21 -8.56 2.60 -11.17
N VAL A 22 -9.22 3.76 -11.03
CA VAL A 22 -9.31 4.66 -12.18
C VAL A 22 -7.86 4.95 -12.50
N ALA A 23 -7.34 4.26 -13.52
CA ALA A 23 -5.94 4.27 -13.88
C ALA A 23 -5.43 5.72 -13.81
N LEU A 24 -4.29 5.94 -13.14
CA LEU A 24 -3.48 7.14 -13.33
C LEU A 24 -2.91 7.09 -14.76
N ALA A 25 -3.78 7.12 -15.76
CA ALA A 25 -3.42 7.11 -17.16
C ALA A 25 -3.01 8.53 -17.55
N GLY A 26 -1.75 8.83 -17.27
CA GLY A 26 -0.95 9.90 -17.86
C GLY A 26 -1.40 11.32 -17.54
N LEU A 27 -0.66 12.04 -16.69
CA LEU A 27 -0.58 13.50 -16.74
C LEU A 27 0.77 14.03 -16.23
N SER A 28 1.50 14.67 -17.17
CA SER A 28 2.33 15.87 -17.04
C SER A 28 3.24 16.04 -15.81
N THR A 29 4.55 15.92 -16.07
CA THR A 29 5.64 16.43 -15.22
C THR A 29 5.54 17.95 -15.06
N GLY A 30 5.26 18.43 -13.84
CA GLY A 30 5.28 19.87 -13.59
C GLY A 30 4.92 20.28 -12.17
N LEU A 31 5.96 20.56 -11.37
CA LEU A 31 6.01 21.01 -9.96
C LEU A 31 6.01 19.85 -8.94
N PRO A 32 6.90 19.89 -7.93
CA PRO A 32 6.83 18.97 -6.82
C PRO A 32 5.47 19.15 -6.13
N ALA A 33 4.69 18.08 -6.07
CA ALA A 33 3.40 18.11 -5.42
C ALA A 33 3.62 18.32 -3.93
N ARG A 34 3.37 19.54 -3.45
CA ARG A 34 3.33 19.83 -2.02
C ARG A 34 1.96 19.40 -1.51
N ALA A 35 1.94 18.59 -0.46
CA ALA A 35 0.69 18.14 0.15
C ALA A 35 0.02 19.33 0.85
N ASP A 36 -1.13 19.75 0.33
CA ASP A 36 -2.00 20.76 0.92
C ASP A 36 -3.18 20.02 1.57
N THR A 37 -3.33 20.18 2.88
CA THR A 37 -4.44 19.57 3.64
C THR A 37 -5.77 20.14 3.18
N VAL A 38 -6.66 19.26 2.73
CA VAL A 38 -8.03 19.56 2.32
C VAL A 38 -8.99 19.36 3.50
N LEU A 39 -8.80 18.27 4.24
CA LEU A 39 -9.56 17.91 5.45
C LEU A 39 -8.61 17.23 6.44
N GLN A 40 -8.79 17.51 7.71
CA GLN A 40 -8.15 16.76 8.78
C GLN A 40 -9.14 16.64 9.91
N GLU A 41 -9.39 15.41 10.37
CA GLU A 41 -10.23 15.16 11.53
C GLU A 41 -9.63 14.09 12.42
N ALA A 42 -9.75 14.32 13.73
CA ALA A 42 -9.42 13.35 14.76
C ALA A 42 -10.66 13.13 15.63
N GLY A 43 -10.95 11.88 15.99
CA GLY A 43 -12.15 11.56 16.75
C GLY A 43 -12.22 10.10 17.16
N THR A 44 -13.38 9.70 17.68
CA THR A 44 -13.66 8.33 18.10
C THR A 44 -14.83 7.79 17.28
N ILE A 45 -14.66 6.63 16.62
CA ILE A 45 -15.76 5.97 15.89
C ILE A 45 -16.72 5.29 16.90
N TYR A 46 -17.96 5.80 17.03
CA TYR A 46 -19.10 5.13 17.68
C TYR A 46 -20.44 5.56 17.04
N PRO A 47 -21.26 4.66 16.44
CA PRO A 47 -21.03 3.26 16.06
C PRO A 47 -20.15 3.14 14.80
N ALA A 48 -19.87 1.90 14.35
CA ALA A 48 -18.78 1.42 13.45
C ALA A 48 -18.50 2.11 12.09
N GLU A 49 -19.03 3.30 11.85
CA GLU A 49 -18.82 4.10 10.65
C GLU A 49 -18.90 5.60 10.98
N SER A 50 -18.05 6.41 10.37
CA SER A 50 -18.15 7.87 10.34
C SER A 50 -17.93 8.36 8.92
N THR A 51 -18.70 9.38 8.51
CA THR A 51 -18.61 9.94 7.16
C THR A 51 -18.16 11.40 7.20
N TYR A 52 -17.37 11.75 6.20
CA TYR A 52 -16.78 13.07 6.03
C TYR A 52 -16.90 13.51 4.58
N SER A 53 -17.02 14.81 4.35
CA SER A 53 -17.14 15.34 2.99
C SER A 53 -16.09 16.39 2.71
N PHE A 54 -15.64 16.44 1.46
CA PHE A 54 -14.75 17.48 0.95
C PHE A 54 -15.12 17.83 -0.50
N GLU A 55 -14.79 19.05 -0.91
CA GLU A 55 -14.94 19.48 -2.31
C GLU A 55 -13.71 19.04 -3.11
N GLY A 56 -13.95 18.36 -4.24
CA GLY A 56 -12.92 17.90 -5.16
C GLY A 56 -13.13 18.45 -6.56
N SER A 57 -12.05 18.53 -7.34
CA SER A 57 -12.09 18.90 -8.76
C SER A 57 -11.59 17.76 -9.64
N SER A 58 -12.18 17.62 -10.83
CA SER A 58 -11.77 16.64 -11.83
C SER A 58 -10.28 16.80 -12.16
N GLY A 59 -9.55 15.69 -12.17
CA GLY A 59 -8.10 15.66 -12.41
C GLY A 59 -7.23 15.98 -11.19
N GLN A 60 -7.82 16.37 -10.06
CA GLN A 60 -7.07 16.52 -8.81
C GLN A 60 -6.64 15.15 -8.30
N ILE A 61 -5.36 15.00 -7.95
CA ILE A 61 -4.86 13.78 -7.31
C ILE A 61 -4.83 14.00 -5.81
N ILE A 62 -5.57 13.17 -5.08
CA ILE A 62 -5.71 13.26 -3.63
C ILE A 62 -5.24 11.98 -2.97
N THR A 63 -4.73 12.14 -1.75
CA THR A 63 -4.45 11.05 -0.83
C THR A 63 -5.33 11.20 0.40
N ILE A 64 -5.94 10.09 0.81
CA ILE A 64 -6.74 9.96 2.02
C ILE A 64 -6.07 8.93 2.91
N THR A 65 -5.72 9.28 4.15
CA THR A 65 -5.20 8.34 5.15
C THR A 65 -6.20 8.17 6.29
N LEU A 66 -6.31 6.94 6.78
CA LEU A 66 -7.05 6.62 8.00
C LEU A 66 -6.16 5.75 8.89
N ASP A 67 -5.68 6.35 9.97
CA ASP A 67 -4.74 5.74 10.91
C ASP A 67 -5.42 5.47 12.26
N SER A 68 -5.26 4.27 12.80
CA SER A 68 -5.69 3.95 14.17
C SER A 68 -4.74 2.96 14.83
N THR A 69 -4.53 3.14 16.13
CA THR A 69 -3.83 2.15 16.98
C THR A 69 -4.80 1.26 17.75
N GLU A 70 -6.10 1.58 17.72
CA GLU A 70 -7.12 0.88 18.51
C GLU A 70 -7.87 -0.15 17.67
N PHE A 71 -8.05 0.08 16.38
CA PHE A 71 -8.77 -0.82 15.48
C PHE A 71 -8.11 -0.92 14.10
N ASP A 72 -8.55 -1.92 13.33
CA ASP A 72 -8.18 -2.16 11.93
C ASP A 72 -9.05 -1.28 11.01
N PRO A 73 -8.52 -0.18 10.44
CA PRO A 73 -9.31 0.79 9.71
C PRO A 73 -9.69 0.35 8.30
N VAL A 74 -10.91 0.67 7.89
CA VAL A 74 -11.41 0.46 6.53
C VAL A 74 -11.86 1.79 5.96
N LEU A 75 -11.32 2.15 4.81
CA LEU A 75 -11.56 3.43 4.15
C LEU A 75 -12.27 3.20 2.82
N ALA A 76 -13.30 4.00 2.54
CA ALA A 76 -13.91 4.07 1.22
C ALA A 76 -14.14 5.53 0.79
N LEU A 77 -14.15 5.77 -0.51
CA LEU A 77 -14.45 7.05 -1.13
C LEU A 77 -15.64 6.92 -2.07
N LEU A 78 -16.67 7.72 -1.82
CA LEU A 78 -17.83 7.86 -2.68
C LEU A 78 -17.70 9.14 -3.52
N ALA A 79 -18.01 9.03 -4.82
CA ALA A 79 -18.14 10.13 -5.75
C ALA A 79 -19.39 11.00 -5.43
N PRO A 80 -19.52 12.19 -6.06
CA PRO A 80 -20.70 13.05 -5.89
C PRO A 80 -22.04 12.39 -6.20
N ASP A 81 -22.06 11.35 -7.04
CA ASP A 81 -23.24 10.54 -7.36
C ASP A 81 -23.49 9.37 -6.37
N GLU A 82 -22.76 9.35 -5.26
CA GLU A 82 -22.74 8.31 -4.22
C GLU A 82 -22.15 6.95 -4.65
N THR A 83 -21.57 6.84 -5.85
CA THR A 83 -20.87 5.64 -6.29
C THR A 83 -19.56 5.48 -5.52
N GLU A 84 -19.30 4.30 -4.96
CA GLU A 84 -17.98 3.96 -4.41
C GLU A 84 -16.95 3.84 -5.53
N ILE A 85 -15.90 4.67 -5.48
CA ILE A 85 -14.86 4.74 -6.50
C ILE A 85 -13.50 4.25 -6.01
N ALA A 86 -13.31 4.07 -4.71
CA ALA A 86 -12.12 3.48 -4.13
C ALA A 86 -12.40 2.95 -2.71
N ALA A 87 -11.68 1.91 -2.32
CA ALA A 87 -11.64 1.39 -0.95
C ALA A 87 -10.25 0.79 -0.66
N ASN A 88 -9.86 0.83 0.61
CA ASN A 88 -8.62 0.22 1.11
C ASN A 88 -8.72 -0.03 2.62
N ASP A 89 -8.18 -1.15 3.10
CA ASP A 89 -8.13 -1.54 4.52
C ASP A 89 -6.72 -1.91 5.00
N ASP A 90 -5.72 -1.86 4.13
CA ASP A 90 -4.32 -2.05 4.48
C ASP A 90 -3.37 -1.27 3.55
N PHE A 91 -2.29 -0.74 4.11
CA PHE A 91 -1.31 0.03 3.35
C PHE A 91 0.11 -0.16 3.89
N GLY A 92 1.06 -0.29 2.96
CA GLY A 92 2.48 -0.23 3.25
C GLY A 92 2.97 -1.30 4.24
N GLY A 93 2.30 -2.45 4.31
CA GLY A 93 2.61 -3.52 5.26
C GLY A 93 2.16 -3.26 6.69
N THR A 94 1.23 -2.32 6.89
CA THR A 94 0.55 -2.05 8.17
C THR A 94 -0.96 -2.33 8.03
N LEU A 95 -1.71 -2.19 9.13
CA LEU A 95 -3.18 -2.25 9.08
C LEU A 95 -3.83 -0.91 8.73
N ASN A 96 -3.09 0.19 8.65
CA ASN A 96 -3.70 1.49 8.35
C ASN A 96 -4.11 1.55 6.87
N ALA A 97 -5.14 2.33 6.58
CA ALA A 97 -5.68 2.44 5.23
C ALA A 97 -5.20 3.72 4.53
N GLN A 98 -4.92 3.61 3.24
CA GLN A 98 -4.61 4.76 2.39
C GLN A 98 -5.20 4.59 0.99
N ILE A 99 -5.83 5.66 0.49
CA ILE A 99 -6.29 5.75 -0.89
C ILE A 99 -5.57 6.91 -1.56
N THR A 100 -4.93 6.67 -2.71
CA THR A 100 -4.41 7.72 -3.60
C THR A 100 -5.04 7.56 -4.98
N LEU A 101 -5.76 8.58 -5.47
CA LEU A 101 -6.43 8.53 -6.76
C LEU A 101 -6.57 9.90 -7.42
N THR A 102 -6.82 9.88 -8.74
CA THR A 102 -7.28 11.04 -9.50
C THR A 102 -8.80 11.12 -9.45
N LEU A 103 -9.33 12.26 -9.00
CA LEU A 103 -10.76 12.50 -8.93
C LEU A 103 -11.38 12.60 -10.34
N PRO A 104 -12.45 11.86 -10.66
CA PRO A 104 -13.01 11.82 -12.01
C PRO A 104 -13.81 13.08 -12.37
N GLU A 105 -14.46 13.72 -11.41
CA GLU A 105 -15.37 14.85 -11.64
C GLU A 105 -15.32 15.91 -10.54
N ASP A 106 -15.89 17.08 -10.82
CA ASP A 106 -16.07 18.14 -9.83
C ASP A 106 -17.23 17.80 -8.91
N GLY A 107 -17.09 18.04 -7.60
CA GLY A 107 -18.21 17.97 -6.66
C GLY A 107 -17.81 17.59 -5.24
N THR A 108 -18.83 17.33 -4.43
CA THR A 108 -18.67 16.91 -3.04
C THR A 108 -18.45 15.40 -2.97
N TYR A 109 -17.28 14.97 -2.51
CA TYR A 109 -16.96 13.56 -2.26
C TYR A 109 -17.27 13.19 -0.82
N THR A 110 -17.56 11.91 -0.56
CA THR A 110 -17.78 11.39 0.80
C THR A 110 -16.75 10.32 1.15
N VAL A 111 -15.95 10.59 2.17
CA VAL A 111 -15.04 9.62 2.79
C VAL A 111 -15.83 8.84 3.84
N VAL A 112 -15.74 7.52 3.79
CA VAL A 112 -16.37 6.61 4.75
C VAL A 112 -15.26 5.91 5.54
N ALA A 113 -15.14 6.25 6.83
CA ALA A 113 -14.19 5.66 7.75
C ALA A 113 -14.89 4.62 8.62
N ARG A 114 -14.37 3.39 8.65
CA ARG A 114 -14.96 2.25 9.34
C ARG A 114 -13.91 1.50 10.16
N SER A 115 -14.40 0.70 11.11
CA SER A 115 -13.60 -0.33 11.78
C SER A 115 -13.95 -1.70 11.20
N TYR A 116 -12.95 -2.47 10.75
CA TYR A 116 -13.15 -3.80 10.16
C TYR A 116 -13.95 -4.74 11.07
N SER A 117 -13.63 -4.74 12.37
CA SER A 117 -14.27 -5.58 13.39
C SER A 117 -15.51 -4.94 14.05
N GLY A 118 -15.82 -3.69 13.69
CA GLY A 118 -16.93 -2.92 14.25
C GLY A 118 -16.75 -2.46 15.69
N GLN A 119 -15.54 -2.56 16.27
CA GLN A 119 -15.29 -2.22 17.67
C GLN A 119 -15.27 -0.69 17.92
N GLY A 120 -14.91 0.10 16.91
CA GLY A 120 -14.68 1.54 17.04
C GLY A 120 -13.39 1.89 17.80
N GLY A 121 -13.10 3.18 17.94
CA GLY A 121 -11.90 3.66 18.65
C GLY A 121 -11.40 4.98 18.09
N ASP A 122 -10.30 5.48 18.65
CA ASP A 122 -9.66 6.72 18.23
C ASP A 122 -8.94 6.57 16.87
N TYR A 123 -9.02 7.59 16.03
CA TYR A 123 -8.37 7.63 14.72
C TYR A 123 -8.00 9.04 14.28
N ASP A 124 -7.09 9.09 13.31
CA ASP A 124 -6.73 10.28 12.55
C ASP A 124 -7.09 10.06 11.07
N LEU A 125 -7.91 10.96 10.51
CA LEU A 125 -8.28 11.00 9.10
C LEU A 125 -7.70 12.25 8.45
N VAL A 126 -6.99 12.09 7.34
CA VAL A 126 -6.45 13.22 6.56
C VAL A 126 -6.81 13.06 5.09
N VAL A 127 -7.35 14.12 4.49
CA VAL A 127 -7.48 14.28 3.03
C VAL A 127 -6.56 15.42 2.61
N ARG A 128 -5.74 15.17 1.59
CA ARG A 128 -4.80 16.17 1.06
C ARG A 128 -4.49 15.92 -0.41
N THR A 129 -3.84 16.88 -1.06
CA THR A 129 -3.22 16.60 -2.36
C THR A 129 -2.13 15.55 -2.21
N ALA A 130 -2.03 14.65 -3.20
CA ALA A 130 -1.04 13.59 -3.20
C ALA A 130 0.38 14.17 -3.37
N THR A 131 1.35 13.58 -2.69
CA THR A 131 2.77 13.84 -2.90
C THR A 131 3.29 13.12 -4.16
N GLU A 132 4.48 13.52 -4.63
CA GLU A 132 5.14 12.84 -5.75
C GLU A 132 5.46 11.37 -5.43
N PHE A 133 5.82 11.08 -4.17
CA PHE A 133 6.02 9.70 -3.69
C PHE A 133 4.74 8.89 -3.84
N GLU A 134 3.61 9.38 -3.32
CA GLU A 134 2.34 8.63 -3.31
C GLU A 134 1.79 8.41 -4.72
N ILE A 135 1.95 9.40 -5.60
CA ILE A 135 1.60 9.25 -7.02
C ILE A 135 2.43 8.11 -7.62
N THR A 136 3.75 8.15 -7.44
CA THR A 136 4.66 7.15 -8.01
C THR A 136 4.42 5.76 -7.40
N TYR A 137 4.12 5.68 -6.10
CA TYR A 137 3.76 4.43 -5.43
C TYR A 137 2.45 3.85 -5.99
N ALA A 138 1.40 4.68 -6.13
CA ALA A 138 0.12 4.25 -6.70
C ALA A 138 0.25 3.80 -8.16
N GLU A 139 1.13 4.44 -8.94
CA GLU A 139 1.49 3.98 -10.28
C GLU A 139 2.13 2.58 -10.26
N ALA A 140 3.03 2.30 -9.31
CA ALA A 140 3.65 0.99 -9.16
C ALA A 140 2.63 -0.10 -8.78
N GLU A 141 1.72 0.18 -7.84
CA GLU A 141 0.62 -0.73 -7.47
C GLU A 141 -0.30 -1.02 -8.66
N ALA A 142 -0.63 -0.01 -9.47
CA ALA A 142 -1.42 -0.21 -10.68
C ALA A 142 -0.72 -1.12 -11.71
N LEU A 143 0.61 -1.06 -11.80
CA LEU A 143 1.42 -1.94 -12.65
C LEU A 143 1.46 -3.38 -12.09
N VAL A 144 1.50 -3.56 -10.77
CA VAL A 144 1.35 -4.88 -10.12
C VAL A 144 0.00 -5.50 -10.47
N LEU A 145 -1.09 -4.74 -10.38
CA LEU A 145 -2.44 -5.21 -10.75
C LEU A 145 -2.56 -5.54 -12.25
N ALA A 146 -1.77 -4.87 -13.09
CA ALA A 146 -1.67 -5.16 -14.52
C ALA A 146 -0.70 -6.33 -14.84
N GLU A 147 -0.13 -6.97 -13.82
CA GLU A 147 0.91 -8.01 -13.92
C GLU A 147 2.18 -7.57 -14.67
N ASP A 148 2.41 -6.26 -14.81
CA ASP A 148 3.63 -5.69 -15.38
C ASP A 148 4.68 -5.47 -14.30
N TYR A 149 5.17 -6.59 -13.74
CA TYR A 149 6.09 -6.57 -12.61
C TYR A 149 7.42 -5.90 -12.94
N THR A 150 7.89 -6.00 -14.20
CA THR A 150 9.11 -5.33 -14.63
C THR A 150 8.99 -3.81 -14.49
N GLN A 151 7.88 -3.22 -14.98
CA GLN A 151 7.66 -1.78 -14.81
C GLN A 151 7.32 -1.44 -13.35
N ALA A 152 6.61 -2.29 -12.61
CA ALA A 152 6.31 -2.06 -11.20
C ALA A 152 7.59 -1.93 -10.36
N ILE A 153 8.55 -2.86 -10.52
CA ILE A 153 9.83 -2.84 -9.79
C ILE A 153 10.64 -1.57 -10.10
N ALA A 154 10.68 -1.16 -11.37
CA ALA A 154 11.31 0.08 -11.78
C ALA A 154 10.62 1.31 -11.16
N THR A 155 9.30 1.29 -11.09
CA THR A 155 8.50 2.40 -10.55
C THR A 155 8.61 2.49 -9.02
N TYR A 156 8.63 1.37 -8.30
CA TYR A 156 8.95 1.37 -6.86
C TYR A 156 10.37 1.86 -6.59
N THR A 157 11.34 1.51 -7.45
CA THR A 157 12.71 2.03 -7.33
C THR A 157 12.73 3.54 -7.46
N LYS A 158 11.98 4.10 -8.41
CA LYS A 158 11.80 5.56 -8.53
C LYS A 158 11.10 6.16 -7.30
N ALA A 159 10.10 5.50 -6.72
CA ALA A 159 9.46 5.95 -5.49
C ALA A 159 10.46 6.03 -4.33
N ILE A 160 11.34 5.04 -4.18
CA ILE A 160 12.43 5.04 -3.17
C ILE A 160 13.43 6.17 -3.43
N GLU A 161 13.72 6.51 -4.69
CA GLU A 161 14.59 7.65 -5.02
C GLU A 161 13.96 9.00 -4.68
N ILE A 162 12.63 9.10 -4.77
CA ILE A 162 11.87 10.30 -4.36
C ILE A 162 11.87 10.44 -2.84
N ASP A 163 11.57 9.36 -2.12
CA ASP A 163 11.58 9.32 -0.66
C ASP A 163 12.02 7.95 -0.13
N ALA A 164 13.25 7.89 0.38
CA ALA A 164 13.87 6.68 0.91
C ALA A 164 13.50 6.36 2.37
N GLU A 165 12.64 7.18 2.99
CA GLU A 165 12.13 6.98 4.35
C GLU A 165 10.78 6.26 4.37
N GLN A 166 10.21 5.99 3.19
CA GLN A 166 8.92 5.32 3.04
C GLN A 166 9.09 3.80 2.94
N SER A 167 8.79 3.08 4.02
CA SER A 167 8.90 1.61 4.09
C SER A 167 8.05 0.89 3.03
N ALA A 168 6.88 1.44 2.69
CA ALA A 168 5.93 0.88 1.74
C ALA A 168 6.57 0.54 0.39
N ALA A 169 7.39 1.43 -0.17
CA ALA A 169 7.97 1.21 -1.50
C ALA A 169 9.00 0.06 -1.52
N TYR A 170 9.72 -0.17 -0.42
CA TYR A 170 10.60 -1.33 -0.28
C TYR A 170 9.78 -2.63 -0.22
N ILE A 171 8.69 -2.65 0.57
CA ILE A 171 7.81 -3.83 0.68
C ILE A 171 7.16 -4.14 -0.67
N GLY A 172 6.59 -3.13 -1.34
CA GLY A 172 5.97 -3.28 -2.66
C GLY A 172 6.96 -3.77 -3.70
N ARG A 173 8.20 -3.26 -3.70
CA ARG A 173 9.26 -3.74 -4.60
C ARG A 173 9.64 -5.20 -4.34
N ALA A 174 9.83 -5.58 -3.08
CA ALA A 174 10.12 -6.96 -2.70
C ALA A 174 9.01 -7.93 -3.14
N GLN A 175 7.75 -7.56 -2.95
CA GLN A 175 6.59 -8.34 -3.38
C GLN A 175 6.52 -8.44 -4.90
N ALA A 176 6.76 -7.35 -5.63
CA ALA A 176 6.78 -7.35 -7.08
C ALA A 176 7.90 -8.22 -7.66
N ILE A 177 9.08 -8.25 -7.04
CA ILE A 177 10.18 -9.16 -7.41
C ILE A 177 9.75 -10.62 -7.27
N LEU A 178 9.13 -10.98 -6.14
CA LEU A 178 8.67 -12.35 -5.92
C LEU A 178 7.55 -12.75 -6.89
N ALA A 179 6.62 -11.84 -7.16
CA ALA A 179 5.55 -12.07 -8.12
C ALA A 179 6.09 -12.24 -9.55
N GLN A 180 7.11 -11.45 -9.94
CA GLN A 180 7.80 -11.64 -11.21
C GLN A 180 8.42 -13.04 -11.31
N VAL A 181 9.18 -13.46 -10.28
CA VAL A 181 9.78 -14.81 -10.24
C VAL A 181 8.70 -15.88 -10.38
N TYR A 182 7.58 -15.72 -9.67
CA TYR A 182 6.48 -16.68 -9.74
C TYR A 182 5.86 -16.76 -11.13
N VAL A 183 5.64 -15.63 -11.82
CA VAL A 183 5.09 -15.63 -13.18
C VAL A 183 6.08 -16.16 -14.22
N GLU A 184 7.38 -15.89 -14.05
CA GLU A 184 8.41 -16.36 -14.97
C GLU A 184 8.70 -17.86 -14.83
N GLN A 185 8.64 -18.39 -13.60
CA GLN A 185 8.98 -19.78 -13.29
C GLN A 185 7.76 -20.71 -13.20
N GLY A 186 6.59 -20.18 -12.88
CA GLY A 186 5.33 -20.91 -12.79
C GLY A 186 5.46 -22.20 -11.97
N ASP A 187 5.08 -23.32 -12.57
CA ASP A 187 5.11 -24.66 -11.97
C ASP A 187 6.52 -25.16 -11.60
N ALA A 188 7.60 -24.46 -11.99
CA ALA A 188 8.96 -24.84 -11.63
C ALA A 188 9.29 -24.55 -10.15
N LEU A 189 8.54 -23.65 -9.49
CA LEU A 189 8.68 -23.38 -8.07
C LEU A 189 7.95 -24.47 -7.27
N SER A 190 8.72 -25.38 -6.67
CA SER A 190 8.22 -26.37 -5.71
C SER A 190 8.23 -25.83 -4.28
N GLY A 191 9.07 -24.83 -4.03
CA GLY A 191 9.17 -24.14 -2.76
C GLY A 191 10.00 -22.87 -2.86
N PRO A 192 10.12 -22.12 -1.76
CA PRO A 192 10.92 -20.90 -1.73
C PRO A 192 12.41 -21.11 -2.02
N GLU A 193 12.94 -22.31 -1.81
CA GLU A 193 14.29 -22.72 -2.17
C GLU A 193 14.60 -22.57 -3.67
N ASP A 194 13.58 -22.60 -4.52
CA ASP A 194 13.70 -22.48 -5.97
C ASP A 194 13.76 -21.01 -6.44
N ILE A 195 13.52 -20.05 -5.54
CA ILE A 195 13.65 -18.61 -5.86
C ILE A 195 15.12 -18.31 -6.19
N PRO A 196 15.42 -17.69 -7.35
CA PRO A 196 16.78 -17.33 -7.74
C PRO A 196 17.50 -16.56 -6.65
N LEU A 197 18.78 -16.87 -6.44
CA LEU A 197 19.59 -16.22 -5.40
C LEU A 197 19.59 -14.70 -5.53
N GLU A 198 19.72 -14.17 -6.76
CA GLU A 198 19.68 -12.72 -7.02
C GLU A 198 18.36 -12.09 -6.58
N ALA A 199 17.22 -12.72 -6.88
CA ALA A 199 15.92 -12.24 -6.44
C ALA A 199 15.77 -12.30 -4.91
N ARG A 200 16.26 -13.37 -4.27
CA ARG A 200 16.26 -13.49 -2.80
C ARG A 200 17.08 -12.39 -2.14
N GLU A 201 18.28 -12.11 -2.64
CA GLU A 201 19.16 -11.08 -2.09
C GLU A 201 18.51 -9.68 -2.17
N LEU A 202 17.84 -9.35 -3.27
CA LEU A 202 17.11 -8.09 -3.42
C LEU A 202 15.93 -7.99 -2.45
N VAL A 203 15.12 -9.05 -2.33
CA VAL A 203 13.97 -9.11 -1.41
C VAL A 203 14.42 -8.98 0.05
N ILE A 204 15.50 -9.67 0.43
CA ILE A 204 16.09 -9.58 1.77
C ILE A 204 16.52 -8.13 2.06
N ALA A 205 17.22 -7.48 1.13
CA ALA A 205 17.68 -6.10 1.31
C ALA A 205 16.49 -5.13 1.50
N ASP A 206 15.43 -5.30 0.73
CA ASP A 206 14.22 -4.48 0.83
C ASP A 206 13.48 -4.70 2.15
N PHE A 207 13.34 -5.95 2.61
CA PHE A 207 12.73 -6.26 3.90
C PHE A 207 13.54 -5.74 5.08
N GLU A 208 14.87 -5.85 5.05
CA GLU A 208 15.73 -5.29 6.10
C GLU A 208 15.61 -3.77 6.15
N ARG A 209 15.62 -3.11 4.99
CA ARG A 209 15.47 -1.65 4.94
C ARG A 209 14.10 -1.18 5.43
N ALA A 210 13.03 -1.86 5.03
CA ALA A 210 11.68 -1.58 5.54
C ALA A 210 11.57 -1.84 7.05
N ALA A 211 12.22 -2.89 7.57
CA ALA A 211 12.25 -3.18 9.00
C ALA A 211 12.94 -2.06 9.81
N ASP A 212 14.08 -1.55 9.32
CA ASP A 212 14.79 -0.45 9.97
C ASP A 212 13.92 0.83 10.02
N LEU A 213 13.16 1.09 8.95
CA LEU A 213 12.22 2.20 8.90
C LEU A 213 11.06 2.01 9.87
N PHE A 214 10.50 0.80 9.97
CA PHE A 214 9.46 0.51 10.97
C PHE A 214 9.98 0.68 12.40
N GLU A 215 11.16 0.17 12.72
CA GLU A 215 11.76 0.34 14.05
C GLU A 215 11.99 1.81 14.39
N THR A 216 12.47 2.62 13.44
CA THR A 216 12.64 4.07 13.60
C THR A 216 11.32 4.78 13.90
N ASN A 217 10.21 4.25 13.38
CA ASN A 217 8.85 4.76 13.58
C ASN A 217 8.11 4.11 14.78
N GLY A 218 8.79 3.30 15.60
CA GLY A 218 8.21 2.64 16.77
C GLY A 218 7.29 1.45 16.45
N LEU A 219 7.36 0.92 15.23
CA LEU A 219 6.57 -0.20 14.72
C LEU A 219 7.36 -1.53 14.84
N GLU A 220 7.80 -1.85 16.07
CA GLU A 220 8.72 -2.97 16.35
C GLU A 220 8.18 -4.36 15.93
N ASP A 221 6.87 -4.58 16.07
CA ASP A 221 6.24 -5.85 15.67
C ASP A 221 6.36 -6.09 14.16
N TRP A 222 6.13 -5.05 13.35
CA TRP A 222 6.25 -5.12 11.90
C TRP A 222 7.71 -5.27 11.45
N ALA A 223 8.63 -4.55 12.10
CA ALA A 223 10.06 -4.69 11.89
C ALA A 223 10.53 -6.13 12.15
N THR A 224 10.08 -6.72 13.27
CA THR A 224 10.40 -8.12 13.62
C THR A 224 9.86 -9.09 12.58
N SER A 225 8.60 -8.94 12.16
CA SER A 225 7.98 -9.79 11.13
C SER A 225 8.73 -9.73 9.80
N LEU A 226 9.22 -8.56 9.37
CA LEU A 226 10.01 -8.44 8.14
C LEU A 226 11.39 -9.11 8.28
N ARG A 227 12.05 -8.95 9.43
CA ARG A 227 13.35 -9.59 9.70
C ARG A 227 13.26 -11.12 9.73
N GLU A 228 12.20 -11.67 10.32
CA GLU A 228 11.95 -13.11 10.29
C GLU A 228 11.79 -13.62 8.84
N GLN A 229 11.07 -12.88 7.99
CA GLN A 229 10.90 -13.24 6.58
C GLN A 229 12.22 -13.16 5.80
N ALA A 230 13.04 -12.14 6.05
CA ALA A 230 14.38 -12.03 5.47
C ALA A 230 15.30 -13.18 5.91
N GLU A 231 15.25 -13.56 7.19
CA GLU A 231 16.03 -14.68 7.73
C GLU A 231 15.60 -16.03 7.13
N LEU A 232 14.28 -16.24 6.94
CA LEU A 232 13.78 -17.42 6.24
C LEU A 232 14.38 -17.51 4.83
N LEU A 233 14.33 -16.42 4.04
CA LEU A 233 14.87 -16.40 2.68
C LEU A 233 16.39 -16.66 2.63
N ARG A 234 17.13 -16.18 3.62
CA ARG A 234 18.57 -16.36 3.77
C ARG A 234 18.94 -17.81 4.06
N ASN A 235 18.14 -18.50 4.87
CA ASN A 235 18.40 -19.85 5.34
C ASN A 235 17.93 -20.95 4.36
N LEU A 236 17.33 -20.59 3.23
CA LEU A 236 16.98 -21.54 2.18
C LEU A 236 18.24 -22.06 1.51
N GLU A 237 18.51 -23.35 1.69
CA GLU A 237 19.56 -24.07 0.96
C GLU A 237 19.25 -24.02 -0.54
N THR A 238 20.19 -23.51 -1.35
CA THR A 238 20.11 -23.69 -2.81
C THR A 238 20.20 -25.18 -3.11
N PRO A 239 19.31 -25.77 -3.94
CA PRO A 239 19.45 -27.16 -4.36
C PRO A 239 20.84 -27.41 -4.96
N ASN A 240 21.47 -28.52 -4.53
CA ASN A 240 22.77 -28.99 -5.06
C ASN A 240 22.68 -29.45 -6.52
#